data_AF-A0A0U1KKW3-F1
#
_entry.id   AF-A0A0U1KKW3-F1
#
_cell.length_a   1.000
_cell.length_b   1.000
_cell.length_c   1.000
_cell.angle_alpha   90.00
_cell.angle_beta   90.00
_cell.angle_gamma   90.00
#
_symmetry.space_group_name_H-M   'P 1'
#
loop_
_entity.id
_entity.type
_entity.pdbx_description
1 polymer ?
#
loop_
_entity_poly.entity_id
_entity_poly.type
_entity_poly.pdbx_seq_one_letter_code
_entity_poly.pdbx_strand_id
1 'polypeptide(L)'
;MKNFIMPLALIALLLSACSSNAETINFEDKSFANTLYIQKVENNSSSEEMNKMVTDKDKINEVLSMVEGLKVEKINTDTFMEKLQSQSAYMFGFFQGDGKNTEKGKYAFNILEDGTILLNYDRVDNPGTPLITTEKNKDLLNEMKQKLEISF
;
A
#
# COMPACT_ATOMS: atom_id res chain seq x y z
N MET A 1 -47.20 -27.19 34.62
CA MET A 1 -47.09 -25.72 34.72
C MET A 1 -45.69 -25.37 35.23
N LYS A 2 -45.12 -24.32 34.63
CA LYS A 2 -43.93 -23.53 35.01
C LYS A 2 -42.53 -24.02 34.62
N ASN A 3 -42.09 -23.44 33.50
CA ASN A 3 -40.73 -23.19 33.04
C ASN A 3 -39.82 -22.65 34.15
N PHE A 4 -38.52 -22.95 34.10
CA PHE A 4 -37.49 -22.00 34.50
C PHE A 4 -36.33 -22.03 33.50
N ILE A 5 -36.07 -20.83 32.98
CA ILE A 5 -35.21 -20.50 31.84
C ILE A 5 -33.78 -20.25 32.36
N MET A 6 -32.83 -20.77 31.59
CA MET A 6 -31.38 -20.61 31.62
C MET A 6 -30.92 -19.13 31.70
N PRO A 7 -29.79 -18.82 32.36
CA PRO A 7 -29.03 -17.63 32.00
C PRO A 7 -27.61 -18.01 31.58
N LEU A 8 -27.43 -18.29 30.28
CA LEU A 8 -26.13 -18.32 29.59
C LEU A 8 -26.02 -17.09 28.68
N ALA A 9 -26.27 -15.91 29.24
CA ALA A 9 -26.42 -14.67 28.48
C ALA A 9 -25.62 -13.50 29.06
N LEU A 10 -24.44 -13.74 29.64
CA LEU A 10 -23.61 -12.67 30.21
C LEU A 10 -22.14 -12.61 29.73
N ILE A 11 -21.78 -13.35 28.68
CA ILE A 11 -20.41 -13.30 28.10
C ILE A 11 -20.38 -12.64 26.71
N ALA A 12 -21.54 -12.30 26.13
CA ALA A 12 -21.63 -11.76 24.76
C ALA A 12 -21.36 -10.24 24.63
N LEU A 13 -21.10 -9.50 25.72
CA LEU A 13 -21.01 -8.04 25.71
C LEU A 13 -19.59 -7.45 25.68
N LEU A 14 -18.54 -8.26 25.60
CA LEU A 14 -17.14 -7.77 25.50
C LEU A 14 -16.55 -7.82 24.09
N LEU A 15 -17.35 -8.20 23.09
CA LEU A 15 -17.00 -8.04 21.67
C LEU A 15 -17.53 -6.71 21.12
N SER A 16 -17.44 -5.63 21.89
CA SER A 16 -17.52 -4.27 21.37
C SER A 16 -16.33 -4.09 20.43
N ALA A 17 -16.54 -4.54 19.20
CA ALA A 17 -15.69 -4.37 18.05
C ALA A 17 -15.14 -2.95 18.08
N CYS A 18 -13.80 -2.82 18.10
CA CYS A 18 -13.14 -1.61 17.67
C CYS A 18 -13.59 -1.34 16.23
N SER A 19 -14.63 -0.53 16.06
CA SER A 19 -15.05 -0.02 14.76
C SER A 19 -14.04 1.06 14.35
N SER A 20 -12.82 0.64 14.00
CA SER A 20 -11.91 1.53 13.29
C SER A 20 -12.48 1.73 11.89
N ASN A 21 -12.79 2.97 11.50
CA ASN A 21 -13.15 3.37 10.13
C ASN A 21 -11.98 3.20 9.12
N ALA A 22 -11.02 2.33 9.42
CA ALA A 22 -9.90 2.05 8.56
C ALA A 22 -10.39 1.26 7.34
N GLU A 23 -10.16 1.81 6.16
CA GLU A 23 -10.35 1.12 4.90
C GLU A 23 -9.21 0.11 4.73
N THR A 24 -9.37 -0.86 3.83
CA THR A 24 -8.35 -1.87 3.57
C THR A 24 -8.03 -1.88 2.09
N ILE A 25 -6.74 -1.94 1.75
CA ILE A 25 -6.28 -2.07 0.37
C ILE A 25 -6.75 -3.42 -0.16
N ASN A 26 -7.48 -3.41 -1.28
CA ASN A 26 -7.97 -4.61 -1.94
C ASN A 26 -7.86 -4.46 -3.46
N PHE A 27 -7.51 -5.53 -4.15
CA PHE A 27 -7.47 -5.56 -5.61
C PHE A 27 -8.49 -6.58 -6.13
N GLU A 28 -9.45 -6.14 -6.94
CA GLU A 28 -10.39 -7.06 -7.62
C GLU A 28 -9.66 -7.93 -8.67
N ASP A 29 -8.69 -7.31 -9.34
CA ASP A 29 -7.80 -7.94 -10.30
C ASP A 29 -6.41 -7.29 -10.17
N LYS A 30 -5.35 -8.07 -10.32
CA LYS A 30 -3.95 -7.61 -10.30
C LYS A 30 -3.34 -7.59 -11.71
N SER A 31 -4.06 -8.06 -12.73
CA SER A 31 -3.60 -8.12 -14.12
C SER A 31 -3.50 -6.75 -14.81
N PHE A 32 -3.95 -5.68 -14.15
CA PHE A 32 -3.91 -4.30 -14.65
C PHE A 32 -2.48 -3.78 -14.89
N ALA A 33 -1.47 -4.40 -14.27
CA ALA A 33 -0.08 -3.99 -14.38
C ALA A 33 0.77 -5.09 -15.02
N ASN A 34 1.60 -4.69 -15.97
CA ASN A 34 2.64 -5.53 -16.58
C ASN A 34 4.03 -4.89 -16.47
N THR A 35 4.12 -3.66 -15.95
CA THR A 35 5.37 -3.01 -15.59
C THR A 35 5.25 -2.41 -14.18
N LEU A 36 6.23 -2.72 -13.33
CA LEU A 36 6.49 -2.03 -12.06
C LEU A 36 7.74 -1.18 -12.21
N TYR A 37 7.59 0.12 -11.95
CA TYR A 37 8.68 1.07 -11.85
C TYR A 37 8.91 1.40 -10.37
N ILE A 38 10.11 1.11 -9.89
CA ILE A 38 10.55 1.47 -8.54
C ILE A 38 11.53 2.63 -8.63
N GLN A 39 11.36 3.62 -7.76
CA GLN A 39 12.28 4.75 -7.63
C GLN A 39 12.50 5.09 -6.17
N LYS A 40 13.75 5.22 -5.75
CA LYS A 40 14.10 5.85 -4.48
C LYS A 40 14.19 7.35 -4.65
N VAL A 41 13.55 8.09 -3.77
CA VAL A 41 13.63 9.55 -3.64
C VAL A 41 14.27 9.86 -2.30
N GLU A 42 15.38 10.60 -2.34
CA GLU A 42 16.13 11.02 -1.17
C GLU A 42 16.48 12.51 -1.34
N ASN A 43 16.27 13.31 -0.28
CA ASN A 43 16.48 14.76 -0.33
C ASN A 43 15.73 15.45 -1.50
N ASN A 44 14.48 15.02 -1.76
CA ASN A 44 13.66 15.50 -2.89
C ASN A 44 14.29 15.31 -4.28
N SER A 45 15.23 14.38 -4.42
CA SER A 45 15.91 14.07 -5.66
C SER A 45 15.99 12.55 -5.89
N SER A 46 16.28 12.16 -7.11
CA SER A 46 16.50 10.78 -7.52
C SER A 46 17.45 10.76 -8.71
N SER A 47 18.13 9.64 -8.93
CA SER A 47 19.07 9.43 -10.03
C SER A 47 18.70 8.19 -10.82
N GLU A 48 19.23 8.02 -12.05
CA GLU A 48 18.97 6.82 -12.85
C GLU A 48 19.36 5.52 -12.12
N GLU A 49 20.40 5.57 -11.27
CA GLU A 49 20.88 4.45 -10.46
C GLU A 49 19.94 4.09 -9.30
N MET A 50 19.02 4.98 -8.94
CA MET A 50 18.00 4.80 -7.90
C MET A 50 16.66 4.29 -8.45
N ASN A 51 16.70 3.76 -9.67
CA ASN A 51 15.52 3.31 -10.42
C ASN A 51 15.64 1.82 -10.72
N LYS A 52 14.51 1.11 -10.72
CA LYS A 52 14.43 -0.26 -11.26
C LYS A 52 13.11 -0.46 -11.99
N MET A 53 13.18 -1.10 -13.14
CA MET A 53 12.00 -1.57 -13.87
C MET A 53 11.89 -3.08 -13.74
N VAL A 54 10.68 -3.57 -13.49
CA VAL A 54 10.34 -4.99 -13.38
C VAL A 54 9.17 -5.28 -14.31
N THR A 55 9.33 -6.26 -15.19
CA THR A 55 8.30 -6.73 -16.14
C THR A 55 7.87 -8.17 -15.87
N ASP A 56 8.47 -8.81 -14.86
CA ASP A 56 8.07 -10.12 -14.37
C ASP A 56 6.71 -10.01 -13.65
N LYS A 57 5.68 -10.60 -14.26
CA LYS A 57 4.30 -10.51 -13.77
C LYS A 57 4.11 -11.16 -12.40
N ASP A 58 4.85 -12.22 -12.09
CA ASP A 58 4.72 -12.91 -10.82
C ASP A 58 5.28 -12.05 -9.69
N LYS A 59 6.44 -11.40 -9.93
CA LYS A 59 7.00 -10.42 -8.99
C LYS A 59 6.08 -9.20 -8.81
N ILE A 60 5.45 -8.70 -9.87
CA ILE A 60 4.49 -7.59 -9.78
C ILE A 60 3.28 -7.97 -8.92
N ASN A 61 2.69 -9.13 -9.18
CA ASN A 61 1.55 -9.64 -8.43
C ASN A 61 1.90 -9.89 -6.96
N GLU A 62 3.11 -10.37 -6.69
CA GLU A 62 3.61 -10.57 -5.34
C GLU A 62 3.69 -9.26 -4.57
N VAL A 63 4.25 -8.20 -5.17
CA VAL A 63 4.31 -6.87 -4.54
C VAL A 63 2.91 -6.30 -4.27
N LEU A 64 1.98 -6.44 -5.21
CA LEU A 64 0.58 -6.03 -4.99
C LEU A 64 -0.05 -6.81 -3.83
N SER A 65 0.25 -8.11 -3.73
CA SER A 65 -0.26 -8.96 -2.64
C SER A 65 0.34 -8.60 -1.27
N MET A 66 1.57 -8.05 -1.25
CA MET A 66 2.23 -7.62 -0.01
C MET A 66 1.58 -6.36 0.62
N VAL A 67 0.90 -5.53 -0.19
CA VAL A 67 0.17 -4.35 0.32
C VAL A 67 -1.34 -4.58 0.46
N GLU A 68 -1.86 -5.65 -0.12
CA GLU A 68 -3.25 -6.06 0.04
C GLU A 68 -3.55 -6.40 1.50
N GLY A 69 -4.74 -6.04 1.98
CA GLY A 69 -5.12 -6.28 3.38
C GLY A 69 -4.59 -5.24 4.38
N LEU A 70 -3.71 -4.33 3.96
CA LEU A 70 -3.24 -3.26 4.85
C LEU A 70 -4.34 -2.25 5.16
N LYS A 71 -4.45 -1.91 6.43
CA LYS A 71 -5.38 -0.89 6.94
C LYS A 71 -4.87 0.50 6.63
N VAL A 72 -5.75 1.33 6.09
CA VAL A 72 -5.46 2.70 5.66
C VAL A 72 -6.55 3.66 6.10
N GLU A 73 -6.19 4.93 6.22
CA GLU A 73 -7.12 6.02 6.46
C GLU A 73 -6.87 7.17 5.49
N LYS A 74 -7.93 7.95 5.24
CA LYS A 74 -7.86 9.13 4.38
C LYS A 74 -7.14 10.28 5.08
N ILE A 75 -6.25 10.93 4.33
CA ILE A 75 -5.58 12.16 4.76
C ILE A 75 -5.79 13.25 3.71
N ASN A 76 -5.55 14.50 4.10
CA ASN A 76 -5.54 15.60 3.14
C ASN A 76 -4.22 15.64 2.35
N THR A 77 -4.24 16.32 1.21
CA THR A 77 -3.09 16.45 0.32
C THR A 77 -1.88 17.09 1.00
N ASP A 78 -2.09 18.10 1.84
CA ASP A 78 -0.98 18.80 2.51
C ASP A 78 -0.22 17.86 3.45
N THR A 79 -0.97 17.06 4.22
CA THR A 79 -0.42 16.04 5.13
C THR A 79 0.31 14.95 4.33
N PHE A 80 -0.25 14.55 3.19
CA PHE A 80 0.40 13.57 2.31
C PHE A 80 1.75 14.10 1.81
N MET A 81 1.80 15.34 1.34
CA MET A 81 3.03 15.96 0.83
C MET A 81 4.05 16.18 1.95
N GLU A 82 3.61 16.63 3.12
CA GLU A 82 4.47 16.79 4.30
C GLU A 82 5.15 15.45 4.67
N LYS A 83 4.37 14.36 4.72
CA LYS A 83 4.91 13.03 5.03
C LYS A 83 5.87 12.54 3.94
N LEU A 84 5.51 12.70 2.67
CA LEU A 84 6.34 12.27 1.55
C LEU A 84 7.70 13.00 1.52
N GLN A 85 7.74 14.27 1.92
CA GLN A 85 8.96 15.09 1.95
C GLN A 85 9.78 14.96 3.24
N SER A 86 9.20 14.35 4.29
CA SER A 86 9.82 14.29 5.62
C SER A 86 11.05 13.38 5.71
N GLN A 87 11.17 12.42 4.79
CA GLN A 87 12.24 11.41 4.77
C GLN A 87 12.35 10.78 3.38
N SER A 88 13.35 9.93 3.18
CA SER A 88 13.48 9.15 1.94
C SER A 88 12.28 8.23 1.74
N ALA A 89 11.91 8.04 0.48
CA ALA A 89 10.75 7.26 0.08
C ALA A 89 11.08 6.38 -1.12
N TYR A 90 10.48 5.20 -1.15
CA TYR A 90 10.52 4.30 -2.30
C TYR A 90 9.15 4.32 -2.97
N MET A 91 9.09 4.91 -4.16
CA MET A 91 7.90 4.92 -4.98
C MET A 91 7.80 3.61 -5.77
N PHE A 92 6.63 2.98 -5.73
CA PHE A 92 6.27 1.80 -6.51
C PHE A 92 5.11 2.20 -7.44
N GLY A 93 5.41 2.42 -8.71
CA GLY A 93 4.44 2.78 -9.74
C GLY A 93 4.10 1.60 -10.64
N PHE A 94 2.81 1.33 -10.83
CA PHE A 94 2.30 0.22 -11.61
C PHE A 94 1.65 0.74 -12.90
N PHE A 95 2.09 0.21 -14.03
CA PHE A 95 1.74 0.69 -15.35
C PHE A 95 1.27 -0.44 -16.25
N GLN A 96 0.43 -0.06 -17.22
CA GLN A 96 0.13 -0.85 -18.40
C GLN A 96 1.11 -0.46 -19.52
N GLY A 97 1.77 -1.44 -20.13
CA GLY A 97 2.81 -1.28 -21.15
C GLY A 97 4.03 -2.17 -20.97
N ASP A 98 4.87 -2.26 -21.99
CA ASP A 98 6.07 -3.11 -22.04
C ASP A 98 7.35 -2.41 -21.53
N GLY A 99 7.19 -1.32 -20.77
CA GLY A 99 8.28 -0.49 -20.28
C GLY A 99 8.85 0.52 -21.30
N LYS A 100 8.56 0.35 -22.61
CA LYS A 100 8.97 1.31 -23.67
C LYS A 100 7.87 2.30 -24.01
N ASN A 101 6.62 1.86 -23.92
CA ASN A 101 5.42 2.70 -24.03
C ASN A 101 4.59 2.52 -22.75
N THR A 102 4.96 3.18 -21.66
CA THR A 102 4.17 3.16 -20.43
C THR A 102 2.99 4.11 -20.59
N GLU A 103 1.78 3.58 -20.49
CA GLU A 103 0.55 4.37 -20.37
C GLU A 103 0.53 5.15 -19.04
N LYS A 104 -0.57 5.88 -18.77
CA LYS A 104 -0.78 6.51 -17.46
C LYS A 104 -0.70 5.45 -16.35
N GLY A 105 -0.02 5.79 -15.25
CA GLY A 105 0.07 4.93 -14.07
C GLY A 105 -1.32 4.52 -13.57
N LYS A 106 -1.48 3.22 -13.36
CA LYS A 106 -2.72 2.55 -12.93
C LYS A 106 -2.89 2.56 -11.42
N TYR A 107 -1.77 2.48 -10.70
CA TYR A 107 -1.71 2.48 -9.25
C TYR A 107 -0.32 2.90 -8.80
N ALA A 108 -0.20 3.50 -7.62
CA ALA A 108 1.09 3.74 -7.00
C ALA A 108 0.98 3.88 -5.49
N PHE A 109 2.06 3.51 -4.82
CA PHE A 109 2.27 3.79 -3.41
C PHE A 109 3.73 4.17 -3.15
N ASN A 110 3.96 4.85 -2.03
CA ASN A 110 5.29 5.17 -1.52
C ASN A 110 5.48 4.48 -0.17
N ILE A 111 6.62 3.86 0.05
CA ILE A 111 7.01 3.37 1.37
C ILE A 111 8.12 4.28 1.90
N LEU A 112 7.89 4.89 3.05
CA LEU A 112 8.88 5.68 3.75
C LEU A 112 9.83 4.77 4.56
N GLU A 113 11.04 5.26 4.85
CA GLU A 113 12.05 4.50 5.62
C GLU A 113 11.55 4.01 6.99
N ASP A 114 10.59 4.69 7.61
CA ASP A 114 10.01 4.26 8.88
C ASP A 114 8.90 3.20 8.78
N GLY A 115 8.59 2.72 7.56
CA GLY A 115 7.55 1.74 7.27
C GLY A 115 6.16 2.32 7.04
N THR A 116 6.00 3.65 7.03
CA THR A 116 4.74 4.31 6.65
C THR A 116 4.50 4.12 5.15
N ILE A 117 3.29 3.74 4.74
CA ILE A 117 2.92 3.65 3.33
C ILE A 117 1.91 4.74 2.99
N LEU A 118 2.20 5.47 1.92
CA LEU A 118 1.39 6.56 1.40
C LEU A 118 0.86 6.19 0.01
N LEU A 119 -0.45 6.31 -0.19
CA LEU A 119 -1.10 6.05 -1.46
C LEU A 119 -1.87 7.28 -1.90
N ASN A 120 -1.90 7.58 -3.20
CA ASN A 120 -2.80 8.61 -3.73
C ASN A 120 -3.89 7.98 -4.60
N TYR A 121 -4.29 6.77 -4.25
CA TYR A 121 -5.26 5.91 -4.94
C TYR A 121 -6.06 5.15 -3.88
N ASP A 122 -7.39 5.23 -3.93
CA ASP A 122 -8.29 4.37 -3.16
C ASP A 122 -8.61 3.06 -3.88
N ARG A 123 -8.44 3.02 -5.21
CA ARG A 123 -8.54 1.84 -6.06
C ARG A 123 -7.72 2.03 -7.34
N VAL A 124 -7.54 0.94 -8.09
CA VAL A 124 -6.91 0.96 -9.42
C VAL A 124 -7.61 1.98 -10.32
N ASP A 125 -6.83 2.72 -11.10
CA ASP A 125 -7.27 3.77 -12.02
C ASP A 125 -7.99 4.98 -11.37
N ASN A 126 -7.96 5.11 -10.03
CA ASN A 126 -8.61 6.23 -9.33
C ASN A 126 -7.62 7.07 -8.49
N PRO A 127 -6.77 7.90 -9.14
CA PRO A 127 -5.86 8.79 -8.41
C PRO A 127 -6.61 9.94 -7.73
N GLY A 128 -5.97 10.58 -6.75
CA GLY A 128 -6.46 11.81 -6.12
C GLY A 128 -7.14 11.59 -4.77
N THR A 129 -7.01 10.38 -4.21
CA THR A 129 -7.45 10.07 -2.85
C THR A 129 -6.24 9.72 -2.00
N PRO A 130 -5.68 10.69 -1.24
CA PRO A 130 -4.55 10.45 -0.37
C PRO A 130 -4.92 9.56 0.83
N LEU A 131 -4.16 8.49 1.01
CA LEU A 131 -4.29 7.50 2.06
C LEU A 131 -2.94 7.28 2.76
N ILE A 132 -3.01 6.88 4.01
CA ILE A 132 -1.85 6.47 4.82
C ILE A 132 -2.17 5.17 5.55
N THR A 133 -1.19 4.29 5.74
CA THR A 133 -1.38 3.11 6.60
C THR A 133 -1.54 3.50 8.06
N THR A 134 -2.46 2.81 8.76
CA THR A 134 -2.69 3.05 10.19
C THR A 134 -1.57 2.48 11.07
N GLU A 135 -0.73 1.60 10.51
CA GLU A 135 0.40 0.96 11.18
C GLU A 135 1.67 1.10 10.33
N LYS A 136 2.84 1.01 10.99
CA LYS A 136 4.16 1.04 10.33
C LYS A 136 4.58 -0.38 9.96
N ASN A 137 4.81 -0.61 8.67
CA ASN A 137 5.18 -1.90 8.10
C ASN A 137 6.70 -1.95 7.85
N LYS A 138 7.48 -1.89 8.93
CA LYS A 138 8.95 -1.65 8.88
C LYS A 138 9.74 -2.66 8.05
N ASP A 139 9.31 -3.92 8.06
CA ASP A 139 10.03 -4.99 7.37
C ASP A 139 9.61 -5.11 5.89
N LEU A 140 8.44 -4.56 5.53
CA LEU A 140 7.83 -4.72 4.22
C LEU A 140 8.72 -4.17 3.09
N LEU A 141 9.35 -3.02 3.32
CA LEU A 141 10.26 -2.44 2.35
C LEU A 141 11.45 -3.37 2.10
N ASN A 142 12.05 -3.92 3.16
CA ASN A 142 13.19 -4.83 3.04
C ASN A 142 12.80 -6.13 2.34
N GLU A 143 11.63 -6.68 2.64
CA GLU A 143 11.10 -7.86 1.96
C GLU A 143 10.87 -7.61 0.46
N MET A 144 10.28 -6.46 0.10
CA MET A 144 10.10 -6.08 -1.31
C MET A 144 11.45 -5.89 -2.01
N LYS A 145 12.41 -5.22 -1.35
CA LYS A 145 13.76 -5.03 -1.89
C LYS A 145 14.45 -6.36 -2.17
N GLN A 146 14.32 -7.35 -1.28
CA GLN A 146 14.89 -8.67 -1.50
C GLN A 146 14.25 -9.40 -2.69
N LYS A 147 12.91 -9.44 -2.76
CA LYS A 147 12.17 -10.12 -3.85
C LYS A 147 12.43 -9.49 -5.22
N LEU A 148 12.53 -8.16 -5.24
CA LEU A 148 12.77 -7.38 -6.44
C LEU A 148 14.26 -7.19 -6.74
N GLU A 149 15.16 -7.72 -5.91
CA GLU A 149 16.61 -7.58 -6.03
C GLU A 149 17.04 -6.09 -6.16
N ILE A 150 16.50 -5.23 -5.29
CA ILE A 150 16.82 -3.81 -5.21
C ILE A 150 18.00 -3.61 -4.25
N SER A 151 19.08 -3.00 -4.73
CA SER A 151 20.31 -2.79 -3.96
C SER A 151 20.51 -1.34 -3.47
N PHE A 152 19.74 -0.39 -3.99
CA PHE A 152 19.80 1.04 -3.62
C PHE A 152 18.90 1.40 -2.44
#